data_AF-G7LPZ1-F1
#
_entry.id   AF-G7LPZ1-F1
#
_cell.length_a   1.000
_cell.length_b   1.000
_cell.length_c   1.000
_cell.angle_alpha   90.00
_cell.angle_beta   90.00
_cell.angle_gamma   90.00
#
_symmetry.space_group_name_H-M   'P 1'
#
loop_
_entity.id
_entity.type
_entity.pdbx_description
1 polymer ?
#
loop_
_entity_poly.entity_id
_entity_poly.type
_entity_poly.pdbx_seq_one_letter_code
_entity_poly.pdbx_strand_id
1 'polypeptide(L)'
;MKAPDITEIEVTLYFHQCPYSKNIVVTTCDMSQQGYTLLGTHTDTFPVPQVSPVDLINLQIDTLKNQQQKILADAQIKAGELEDKIQRLLCIEHQPSFDKKRHIPF
;
A
#
# COMPACT_ATOMS: atom_id res chain seq x y z
N MET A 1 14.25 5.68 27.41
CA MET A 1 13.65 6.52 26.33
C MET A 1 12.78 7.56 27.01
N LYS A 2 12.98 8.85 26.72
CA LYS A 2 12.12 9.91 27.26
C LYS A 2 10.75 9.79 26.58
N ALA A 3 9.66 9.83 27.35
CA ALA A 3 8.32 9.82 26.76
C ALA A 3 8.17 11.02 25.81
N PRO A 4 7.52 10.87 24.65
CA PRO A 4 7.27 12.00 23.76
C PRO A 4 6.45 13.05 24.49
N ASP A 5 6.81 14.33 24.35
CA ASP A 5 6.02 15.42 24.89
C ASP A 5 4.65 15.40 24.18
N ILE A 6 3.56 15.48 24.94
CA ILE A 6 2.19 15.41 24.41
C ILE A 6 1.60 16.82 24.45
N THR A 7 0.91 17.22 23.38
CA THR A 7 0.10 18.44 23.35
C THR A 7 -1.35 18.07 23.14
N GLU A 8 -2.21 18.60 23.98
CA GLU A 8 -3.65 18.45 23.85
C GLU A 8 -4.19 19.46 22.85
N ILE A 9 -4.91 18.97 21.84
CA ILE A 9 -5.62 19.81 20.89
C ILE A 9 -7.13 19.58 21.04
N GLU A 10 -7.89 20.66 21.09
CA GLU A 10 -9.35 20.59 21.00
C GLU A 10 -9.74 20.42 19.53
N VAL A 11 -10.51 19.37 19.24
CA VAL A 11 -10.98 19.06 17.88
C VAL A 11 -12.48 18.89 17.90
N THR A 12 -13.16 19.59 16.98
CA THR A 12 -14.58 19.35 16.72
C THR A 12 -14.70 18.37 15.56
N LEU A 13 -15.28 17.21 15.85
CA LEU A 13 -15.64 16.18 14.90
C LEU A 13 -17.09 16.40 14.44
N TYR A 14 -17.32 16.26 13.15
CA TYR A 14 -18.63 16.35 12.53
C TYR A 14 -19.00 14.96 12.02
N PHE A 15 -20.19 14.51 12.39
CA PHE A 15 -20.72 13.22 11.97
C PHE A 15 -21.74 13.45 10.88
N HIS A 16 -21.54 12.85 9.71
CA HIS A 16 -22.44 12.99 8.59
C HIS A 16 -22.90 11.65 8.04
N GLN A 17 -24.11 11.62 7.50
CA GLN A 17 -24.55 10.56 6.62
C GLN A 17 -24.04 10.82 5.20
N CYS A 18 -23.30 9.87 4.62
CA CYS A 18 -22.85 9.94 3.24
C CYS A 18 -24.00 9.66 2.26
N PRO A 19 -24.25 10.54 1.27
CA PRO A 19 -25.36 10.38 0.33
C PRO A 19 -25.15 9.20 -0.63
N TYR A 20 -23.90 8.79 -0.86
CA TYR A 20 -23.55 7.76 -1.84
C TYR A 20 -23.51 6.35 -1.25
N SER A 21 -23.11 6.22 0.01
CA SER A 21 -22.82 4.91 0.62
C SER A 21 -23.76 4.54 1.77
N LYS A 22 -24.57 5.48 2.27
CA LYS A 22 -25.34 5.36 3.51
C LYS A 22 -24.51 5.05 4.77
N ASN A 23 -23.19 5.20 4.71
CA ASN A 23 -22.33 5.07 5.88
C ASN A 23 -22.23 6.40 6.63
N ILE A 24 -21.95 6.31 7.93
CA ILE A 24 -21.54 7.47 8.74
C ILE A 24 -20.09 7.80 8.39
N VAL A 25 -19.81 9.07 8.16
CA VAL A 25 -18.47 9.61 7.94
C VAL A 25 -18.18 10.62 9.03
N VAL A 26 -16.97 10.58 9.57
CA VAL A 26 -16.49 11.54 10.57
C VAL A 26 -15.46 12.45 9.90
N THR A 27 -15.66 13.75 10.01
CA THR A 27 -14.78 14.78 9.42
C THR A 27 -14.43 15.85 10.45
N THR A 28 -13.41 16.66 10.15
CA THR A 28 -13.00 17.79 10.98
C THR A 28 -13.66 19.12 10.56
N CYS A 29 -14.63 19.07 9.65
CA CYS A 29 -15.39 20.22 9.18
C CYS A 29 -16.80 19.81 8.70
N ASP A 30 -17.73 20.76 8.65
CA ASP A 30 -19.08 20.50 8.15
C ASP A 30 -19.10 20.32 6.63
N MET A 31 -19.51 19.13 6.19
CA MET A 31 -19.61 18.72 4.79
C MET A 31 -21.02 18.88 4.20
N SER A 32 -21.94 19.55 4.91
CA SER A 32 -23.33 19.70 4.47
C SER A 32 -23.45 20.42 3.12
N GLN A 33 -22.56 21.36 2.82
CA GLN A 33 -22.51 22.05 1.53
C GLN A 33 -22.11 21.14 0.36
N GLN A 34 -21.55 19.97 0.66
CA GLN A 34 -21.08 18.97 -0.30
C GLN A 34 -22.08 17.80 -0.43
N GLY A 35 -23.33 17.98 0.03
CA GLY A 35 -24.42 17.02 -0.11
C GLY A 35 -24.51 15.97 1.00
N TYR A 36 -23.70 16.10 2.05
CA TYR A 36 -23.78 15.25 3.24
C TYR A 36 -24.89 15.74 4.18
N THR A 37 -25.45 14.85 5.01
CA THR A 37 -26.42 15.24 6.04
C THR A 37 -25.75 15.25 7.40
N LEU A 38 -25.64 16.41 8.04
CA LEU A 38 -25.08 16.53 9.40
C LEU A 38 -25.99 15.83 10.41
N LEU A 39 -25.43 14.89 11.15
CA LEU A 39 -26.09 14.14 12.21
C LEU A 39 -25.81 14.73 13.58
N GLY A 40 -24.65 15.38 13.74
CA GLY A 40 -24.25 16.06 14.96
C GLY A 40 -22.78 16.41 14.97
N THR A 41 -22.36 17.07 16.04
CA THR A 41 -20.96 17.42 16.30
C THR A 41 -20.54 16.92 17.68
N HIS A 42 -19.25 16.64 17.83
CA HIS A 42 -18.65 16.31 19.12
C HIS A 42 -17.31 17.01 19.23
N THR A 43 -17.12 17.76 20.29
CA THR A 43 -15.86 18.41 20.60
C THR A 43 -15.19 17.65 21.72
N ASP A 44 -13.96 17.23 21.47
CA ASP A 44 -13.14 16.52 22.45
C ASP A 44 -11.68 16.95 22.35
N THR A 45 -10.91 16.64 23.38
CA THR A 45 -9.49 16.97 23.48
C THR A 45 -8.65 15.73 23.19
N PHE A 46 -7.77 15.83 22.20
CA PHE A 46 -6.94 14.72 21.75
C PHE A 46 -5.47 14.95 22.10
N PRO A 47 -4.79 13.94 22.68
CA PRO A 47 -3.35 13.99 22.88
C PRO A 47 -2.63 13.77 21.53
N VAL A 48 -1.88 14.77 21.10
CA VAL A 48 -1.04 14.70 19.90
C VAL A 48 0.43 14.67 20.31
N PRO A 49 1.20 13.66 19.87
CA PRO A 49 2.63 13.61 20.17
C PRO A 49 3.32 14.76 19.46
N GLN A 50 4.13 15.51 20.21
CA GLN A 50 5.07 16.45 19.63
C GLN A 50 6.19 15.66 18.99
N VAL A 51 6.30 15.79 17.67
CA VAL A 51 7.34 15.13 16.87
C VAL A 51 8.40 16.19 16.57
N SER A 52 9.65 15.94 16.99
CA SER A 52 10.73 16.86 16.64
C SER A 52 10.93 16.87 15.12
N PRO A 53 11.49 17.94 14.52
CA PRO A 53 11.80 17.95 13.09
C PRO A 53 12.69 16.78 12.66
N VAL A 54 13.60 16.33 13.53
CA VAL A 54 14.48 15.18 13.28
C VAL A 54 13.67 13.87 13.26
N ASP A 55 12.76 13.69 14.21
CA ASP A 55 11.91 12.49 14.25
C ASP A 55 10.95 12.44 13.05
N LEU A 56 10.44 13.59 12.62
CA LEU A 56 9.61 13.69 11.42
C LEU A 56 10.39 13.27 10.17
N ILE A 57 11.64 13.73 10.03
CA ILE A 57 12.53 13.32 8.93
C ILE A 57 12.79 11.81 8.99
N ASN A 58 13.05 11.26 10.18
CA ASN A 58 13.28 9.82 10.34
C ASN A 58 12.04 9.00 9.93
N LEU A 59 10.84 9.42 10.33
CA LEU A 59 9.58 8.79 9.91
C LEU A 59 9.40 8.82 8.38
N GLN A 60 9.79 9.92 7.73
CA GLN A 60 9.77 10.02 6.27
C GLN A 60 10.80 9.09 5.62
N ILE A 61 12.02 9.03 6.16
CA ILE A 61 13.07 8.10 5.70
C ILE A 61 12.59 6.66 5.80
N ASP A 62 11.97 6.27 6.91
CA ASP A 62 11.49 4.90 7.11
C ASP A 62 10.34 4.57 6.14
N THR A 63 9.45 5.52 5.88
CA THR A 63 8.42 5.38 4.84
C THR A 63 9.04 5.14 3.46
N LEU A 64 10.05 5.92 3.09
CA LEU A 64 10.76 5.80 1.82
C LEU A 64 11.51 4.47 1.71
N LYS A 65 12.16 4.02 2.78
CA LYS A 65 12.84 2.71 2.83
C LYS A 65 11.84 1.56 2.65
N ASN A 66 10.69 1.62 3.31
CA ASN A 66 9.64 0.62 3.15
C ASN A 66 9.08 0.59 1.72
N GLN A 67 8.86 1.75 1.11
CA GLN A 67 8.47 1.86 -0.29
C GLN A 67 9.53 1.28 -1.23
N GLN A 68 10.81 1.59 -1.00
CA GLN A 68 11.92 1.05 -1.78
C GLN A 68 11.98 -0.47 -1.67
N GLN A 69 11.90 -1.04 -0.47
CA GLN A 69 11.92 -2.48 -0.25
C GLN A 69 10.77 -3.19 -0.96
N LYS A 70 9.57 -2.60 -0.91
CA LYS A 70 8.40 -3.13 -1.62
C LYS A 70 8.65 -3.17 -3.14
N ILE A 71 9.16 -2.08 -3.71
CA ILE A 71 9.46 -2.01 -5.15
C ILE A 71 10.49 -3.07 -5.54
N LEU A 72 11.54 -3.26 -4.74
CA LEU A 72 12.57 -4.26 -5.00
C LEU A 72 12.00 -5.69 -4.97
N ALA A 73 11.16 -6.00 -3.97
CA ALA A 73 10.50 -7.30 -3.88
C ALA A 73 9.60 -7.56 -5.10
N ASP A 74 8.78 -6.58 -5.48
CA ASP A 74 7.89 -6.68 -6.64
C ASP A 74 8.69 -6.85 -7.95
N ALA A 75 9.81 -6.13 -8.09
CA ALA A 75 10.70 -6.24 -9.25
C ALA A 75 11.36 -7.61 -9.33
N GLN A 76 11.80 -8.18 -8.21
CA GLN A 76 12.39 -9.51 -8.16
C GLN A 76 11.39 -10.60 -8.54
N ILE A 77 10.14 -10.50 -8.09
CA ILE A 77 9.05 -11.40 -8.50
C ILE A 77 8.85 -11.34 -10.01
N LYS A 78 8.73 -10.14 -10.58
CA LYS A 78 8.55 -9.94 -12.02
C LYS A 78 9.73 -10.43 -12.85
N ALA A 79 10.96 -10.25 -12.36
CA ALA A 79 12.15 -10.77 -13.01
C ALA A 79 12.10 -12.30 -13.08
N GLY A 80 11.76 -12.98 -11.98
CA GLY A 80 11.60 -14.43 -11.95
C GLY A 80 10.51 -14.93 -12.92
N GLU A 81 9.37 -14.26 -13.00
CA GLU A 81 8.32 -14.60 -13.97
C GLU A 81 8.79 -14.49 -15.44
N LEU A 82 9.66 -13.53 -15.75
CA LEU A 82 10.24 -13.36 -17.07
C LEU A 82 11.27 -14.46 -17.35
N GLU A 83 12.15 -14.76 -16.39
CA GLU A 83 13.12 -15.85 -16.49
C GLU A 83 12.43 -17.20 -16.73
N ASP A 84 11.36 -17.50 -16.00
CA ASP A 84 10.54 -18.70 -16.17
C ASP A 84 9.98 -18.79 -17.60
N LYS A 85 9.49 -17.68 -18.16
CA LYS A 85 8.98 -17.63 -19.53
C LYS A 85 10.09 -17.87 -20.55
N ILE A 86 11.26 -17.27 -20.34
CA ILE A 86 12.45 -17.47 -21.20
C ILE A 86 12.85 -18.95 -21.19
N GLN A 87 12.96 -19.57 -20.02
CA GLN A 87 13.36 -20.98 -19.90
C GLN A 87 12.34 -21.93 -20.54
N ARG A 88 11.04 -21.64 -20.41
CA ARG A 88 10.00 -22.42 -21.11
C ARG A 88 10.17 -22.37 -22.62
N LEU A 89 10.47 -21.21 -23.20
CA LEU A 89 10.70 -21.05 -24.63
C LEU A 89 11.95 -21.81 -25.09
N LEU A 90 13.07 -21.65 -24.38
CA LEU A 90 14.33 -22.36 -24.68
C LEU A 90 14.20 -23.89 -24.59
N CYS A 91 13.39 -24.39 -23.65
CA CYS A 91 13.15 -25.82 -23.48
C CYS A 91 12.38 -26.45 -24.66
N ILE A 92 11.53 -25.68 -25.35
CA ILE A 92 10.81 -26.15 -26.55
C ILE A 92 11.79 -26.32 -27.72
N GLU A 93 12.75 -25.40 -27.87
CA GLU A 93 13.77 -25.47 -28.93
C GLU A 93 14.71 -26.69 -28.77
N HIS A 94 14.95 -27.12 -27.53
CA HIS A 94 15.88 -28.21 -27.21
C HIS A 94 15.23 -29.59 -27.12
N GLN A 95 13.95 -29.77 -27.47
CA GLN A 95 13.42 -31.12 -27.63
C GLN A 95 14.14 -31.78 -28.81
N PRO A 96 14.92 -32.87 -28.59
CA PRO A 96 15.54 -33.56 -29.70
C PRO A 96 14.42 -34.01 -30.62
N SER A 97 14.45 -33.55 -31.87
CA SER A 97 13.70 -34.22 -32.92
C SER A 97 14.08 -35.69 -32.82
N PHE A 98 13.14 -36.54 -32.39
CA PHE A 98 13.27 -37.96 -32.58
C PHE A 98 13.28 -38.17 -34.09
N ASP A 99 14.47 -38.05 -34.66
CA ASP A 99 14.74 -38.31 -36.05
C ASP A 99 14.46 -39.79 -36.26
N LYS A 100 13.25 -40.08 -36.73
CA LYS A 100 12.78 -41.43 -37.10
C LYS A 100 13.53 -41.91 -38.33
N LYS A 101 14.84 -42.13 -38.24
CA LYS A 101 15.65 -42.86 -39.23
C LYS A 101 16.83 -43.56 -38.56
N ARG A 102 16.53 -44.58 -37.74
CA ARG A 102 17.46 -45.72 -37.58
C ARG A 102 16.71 -46.99 -37.90
N HIS A 103 16.70 -47.32 -39.20
CA HIS A 103 16.45 -48.68 -39.67
C HIS A 103 17.63 -49.53 -39.20
N ILE A 104 17.41 -50.32 -38.17
CA ILE A 104 18.30 -51.42 -37.79
C ILE A 104 17.82 -52.66 -38.54
N PRO A 105 18.57 -53.16 -39.55
CA PRO A 105 18.27 -54.45 -40.14
C PRO A 105 18.65 -55.57 -39.17
N PHE A 106 17.89 -56.66 -39.31
CA PHE A 106 17.80 -57.90 -38.52
C PHE A 106 19.03 -58.35 -37.74
#